data_AF-A0A3P7LXY2-F1
#
_entry.id   AF-A0A3P7LXY2-F1
#
_cell.length_a   1.000
_cell.length_b   1.000
_cell.length_c   1.000
_cell.angle_alpha   90.00
_cell.angle_beta   90.00
_cell.angle_gamma   90.00
#
_symmetry.space_group_name_H-M   'P 1'
#
loop_
_entity.id
_entity.type
_entity.pdbx_description
1 polymer ?
#
loop_
_entity_poly.entity_id
_entity_poly.type
_entity_poly.pdbx_seq_one_letter_code
_entity_poly.pdbx_strand_id
1 'polypeptide(L)' 'MVMSLCGEDLMTLKRSARKPLSESTILRVAISTLYAIKQLHEIGYIHRDIKPGNFLIGRVGREKRMMFLIDYGLFAHSG' A
#
# COMPACT_ATOMS: atom_id res chain seq x y z
N MET A 1 15.09 -12.93 -3.45
CA MET A 1 14.56 -12.17 -2.30
C MET A 1 13.38 -12.95 -1.73
N VAL A 2 13.30 -13.16 -0.41
CA VAL A 2 12.14 -13.77 0.24
C VAL A 2 11.32 -12.66 0.87
N MET A 3 10.01 -12.66 0.66
CA MET A 3 9.08 -11.62 1.10
C MET A 3 7.88 -12.25 1.82
N SER A 4 7.26 -11.50 2.73
CA SER A 4 6.02 -11.93 3.39
C SER A 4 4.84 -11.93 2.41
N LEU A 5 4.05 -13.00 2.44
CA LEU A 5 2.86 -13.13 1.59
C LEU A 5 1.72 -12.22 2.08
N CYS A 6 1.49 -11.13 1.34
CA CYS A 6 0.38 -10.19 1.58
C CYS A 6 -0.91 -10.63 0.86
N GLY A 7 -1.98 -9.87 1.08
CA GLY A 7 -3.25 -10.00 0.35
C GLY A 7 -3.23 -9.29 -1.00
N GLU A 8 -4.42 -9.05 -1.54
CA GLU A 8 -4.62 -8.41 -2.84
C GLU A 8 -4.15 -6.95 -2.87
N ASP A 9 -3.80 -6.47 -4.06
CA ASP A 9 -3.48 -5.07 -4.29
C ASP A 9 -4.74 -4.18 -4.37
N LEU A 10 -4.56 -2.87 -4.18
CA LEU A 10 -5.65 -1.92 -4.14
C LEU A 10 -6.43 -1.81 -5.48
N MET A 11 -5.78 -2.07 -6.63
CA MET A 11 -6.46 -2.11 -7.92
C MET A 11 -7.41 -3.30 -7.99
N THR A 12 -6.95 -4.48 -7.56
CA THR A 12 -7.75 -5.71 -7.50
C THR A 12 -8.91 -5.56 -6.51
N LEU A 13 -8.66 -5.04 -5.31
CA LEU A 13 -9.69 -4.78 -4.30
C LEU A 13 -10.80 -3.85 -4.82
N LYS A 14 -10.44 -2.80 -5.56
CA LYS A 14 -11.42 -1.89 -6.17
C LYS A 14 -12.25 -2.58 -7.26
N ARG A 15 -11.64 -3.47 -8.05
CA ARG A 15 -12.33 -4.21 -9.12
C ARG A 15 -13.23 -5.32 -8.57
N SER A 16 -12.84 -5.98 -7.48
CA SER A 16 -13.63 -7.05 -6.85
C SER A 16 -14.81 -6.51 -6.02
N ALA A 17 -14.78 -5.23 -5.66
CA ALA A 17 -15.87 -4.59 -4.95
C ALA A 17 -17.15 -4.51 -5.81
N ARG A 18 -18.19 -5.23 -5.41
CA ARG A 18 -19.51 -5.23 -6.08
C ARG A 18 -20.25 -3.88 -5.98
N LYS A 19 -19.81 -3.02 -5.06
CA LYS A 19 -20.35 -1.67 -4.82
C LYS A 19 -19.17 -0.70 -4.67
N PRO A 20 -19.37 0.61 -4.90
CA PRO A 20 -18.39 1.61 -4.56
C PRO A 20 -17.93 1.46 -3.10
N LEU A 21 -16.64 1.69 -2.86
CA LEU A 21 -16.09 1.70 -1.51
C LEU A 21 -16.78 2.80 -0.69
N SER A 22 -17.13 2.49 0.56
CA SER A 22 -17.65 3.51 1.47
C SER A 22 -16.59 4.56 1.78
N GLU A 23 -17.03 5.78 2.09
CA GLU A 23 -16.14 6.88 2.49
C GLU A 23 -15.20 6.48 3.64
N SER A 24 -15.75 5.81 4.67
CA SER A 24 -14.95 5.26 5.78
C SER A 24 -13.85 4.29 5.32
N THR A 25 -14.11 3.50 4.27
CA THR A 25 -13.10 2.59 3.70
C THR A 25 -12.04 3.37 2.93
N ILE A 26 -12.48 4.34 2.11
CA ILE A 26 -11.58 5.22 1.36
C ILE A 26 -10.62 5.96 2.30
N LEU A 27 -11.14 6.56 3.38
CA LEU A 27 -10.32 7.29 4.37
C LEU A 27 -9.31 6.36 5.06
N ARG A 28 -9.72 5.15 5.47
CA ARG A 28 -8.80 4.19 6.10
C ARG A 28 -7.68 3.74 5.16
N VAL A 29 -8.02 3.47 3.90
CA VAL A 29 -7.02 3.15 2.87
C VAL A 29 -6.07 4.32 2.66
N ALA A 30 -6.59 5.54 2.49
CA ALA A 30 -5.78 6.74 2.28
C ALA A 30 -4.79 6.97 3.44
N ILE A 31 -5.26 6.89 4.68
CA ILE A 31 -4.41 7.04 5.88
C ILE A 31 -3.31 5.98 5.90
N SER A 32 -3.66 4.71 5.66
CA SER A 32 -2.66 3.64 5.71
C SER A 32 -1.64 3.72 4.58
N THR A 33 -2.07 4.10 3.36
CA THR A 33 -1.19 4.30 2.20
C THR A 33 -0.22 5.46 2.46
N LEU A 34 -0.71 6.60 2.97
CA LEU A 34 0.12 7.75 3.31
C LEU A 34 1.12 7.41 4.42
N TYR A 35 0.72 6.61 5.40
CA TYR A 35 1.62 6.14 6.46
C TYR A 35 2.75 5.27 5.91
N ALA A 36 2.48 4.38 4.95
CA ALA A 36 3.52 3.58 4.28
C ALA A 36 4.51 4.45 3.50
N ILE A 37 4.02 5.46 2.76
CA ILE A 37 4.86 6.42 2.03
C ILE A 37 5.71 7.23 3.00
N LYS A 38 5.11 7.74 4.10
CA LYS A 38 5.82 8.50 5.12
C LYS A 38 7.00 7.71 5.70
N GLN A 39 6.78 6.46 6.09
CA GLN A 39 7.85 5.61 6.64
C GLN A 39 9.01 5.44 5.65
N LEU A 40 8.71 5.33 4.35
CA LEU A 40 9.75 5.28 3.33
C LEU A 40 10.55 6.58 3.24
N HIS A 41 9.87 7.72 3.28
CA HIS A 41 10.51 9.02 3.22
C HIS A 41 11.36 9.30 4.48
N GLU A 42 10.93 8.83 5.65
CA GLU A 42 11.67 8.98 6.92
C GLU A 42 13.03 8.27 6.90
N ILE A 43 13.21 7.25 6.06
CA ILE A 43 14.49 6.56 5.87
C ILE A 43 15.28 7.09 4.66
N GLY A 44 14.87 8.22 4.08
CA GLY A 44 15.61 8.91 3.02
C GLY A 44 15.46 8.31 1.62
N TYR A 45 14.34 7.64 1.35
CA TYR A 45 14.06 7.09 0.02
C TYR A 45 12.78 7.67 -0.59
N ILE A 46 12.77 7.78 -1.91
CA ILE A 46 11.60 8.16 -2.69
C ILE A 46 11.25 6.99 -3.61
N HIS A 47 9.99 6.54 -3.57
CA HIS A 47 9.53 5.38 -4.35
C HIS A 47 9.49 5.63 -5.86
N ARG A 48 9.09 6.84 -6.27
CA ARG A 48 8.91 7.30 -7.67
C ARG A 48 7.86 6.58 -8.53
N ASP A 49 7.22 5.51 -8.04
CA ASP A 49 6.18 4.75 -8.76
C ASP A 49 4.99 4.45 -7.86
N ILE A 50 4.33 5.51 -7.38
CA ILE A 50 3.16 5.39 -6.52
C ILE A 50 1.91 5.14 -7.39
N LYS A 51 1.37 3.93 -7.31
CA LYS A 51 0.14 3.52 -8.01
C LYS A 51 -0.61 2.44 -7.20
N PRO A 52 -1.93 2.24 -7.41
CA PRO A 52 -2.71 1.27 -6.64
C PRO A 52 -2.16 -0.16 -6.66
N GLY A 53 -1.55 -0.59 -7.77
CA GLY A 53 -0.96 -1.93 -7.90
C GLY A 53 0.26 -2.18 -7.00
N ASN A 54 0.89 -1.12 -6.47
CA ASN A 54 2.04 -1.23 -5.58
C ASN A 54 1.65 -1.19 -4.09
N PHE A 55 0.36 -1.20 -3.77
CA PHE A 55 -0.13 -1.26 -2.40
C PHE A 55 -0.92 -2.54 -2.16
N LEU A 56 -0.40 -3.42 -1.30
CA LEU A 56 -1.05 -4.67 -0.91
C LEU A 56 -1.72 -4.53 0.46
N ILE A 57 -2.89 -5.14 0.64
CA ILE A 57 -3.50 -5.25 1.97
C ILE A 57 -2.83 -6.37 2.78
N GLY A 58 -2.72 -6.23 4.10
CA GLY A 58 -2.25 -7.33 4.94
C GLY A 58 -3.19 -8.55 4.90
N ARG A 59 -2.63 -9.74 5.08
CA ARG A 59 -3.36 -10.99 4.84
C ARG A 59 -4.15 -11.49 6.05
N VAL A 60 -3.64 -11.29 7.27
CA VAL A 60 -4.17 -11.93 8.48
C VAL A 60 -4.28 -10.95 9.66
N GLY A 61 -5.16 -11.27 10.61
CA GLY A 61 -5.29 -10.55 11.86
C GLY A 61 -5.49 -9.03 11.69
N ARG A 62 -4.71 -8.25 12.46
CA ARG A 62 -4.77 -6.79 12.48
C ARG A 62 -4.22 -6.16 11.19
N GLU A 63 -3.36 -6.87 10.47
CA GLU A 63 -2.73 -6.37 9.23
C GLU A 63 -3.71 -6.23 8.08
N LYS A 64 -4.88 -6.91 8.13
CA LYS A 64 -5.97 -6.72 7.15
C LYS A 64 -6.50 -5.29 7.05
N ARG A 65 -6.06 -4.39 7.94
CA ARG A 65 -6.40 -2.96 7.94
C ARG A 65 -5.21 -2.08 7.57
N MET A 66 -4.10 -2.68 7.15
CA MET A 66 -2.86 -2.02 6.79
C MET A 66 -2.56 -2.23 5.30
N MET A 67 -2.04 -1.19 4.68
CA MET A 67 -1.51 -1.19 3.33
C MET A 67 0.02 -1.25 3.38
N PHE A 68 0.59 -2.15 2.61
CA PHE A 68 2.02 -2.37 2.46
C PHE A 68 2.46 -1.90 1.08
N LEU A 69 3.50 -1.08 1.03
CA LEU A 69 4.12 -0.61 -0.20
C LEU A 69 5.09 -1.68 -0.71
N ILE A 70 5.02 -2.00 -1.99
CA ILE A 70 5.86 -3.00 -2.66
C ILE A 70 6.50 -2.42 -3.94
N ASP A 71 7.32 -3.23 -4.60
CA ASP A 71 8.01 -2.88 -5.85
C ASP A 71 9.02 -1.72 -5.69
N TYR A 72 10.15 -2.07 -5.11
CA TYR A 72 11.22 -1.15 -4.76
C TYR A 72 12.19 -0.83 -5.93
N GLY A 73 11.84 -1.26 -7.15
CA GLY A 73 12.76 -1.29 -8.30
C GLY A 73 13.22 0.07 -8.82
N LEU A 74 12.51 1.15 -8.48
CA LEU A 74 12.79 2.52 -8.95
C LEU A 74 13.17 3.47 -7.82
N PHE A 75 13.73 2.98 -6.71
CA PHE A 75 13.99 3.85 -5.57
C PHE A 75 15.16 4.81 -5.85
N ALA A 76 15.03 6.04 -5.38
CA ALA A 76 16.14 6.99 -5.31
C ALA A 76 16.39 7.32 -3.85
N HIS A 77 17.68 7.33 -3.46
CA HIS A 77 18.07 7.88 -2.18
C HIS A 77 18.03 9.40 -2.28
N SER A 78 17.31 10.04 -1.37
CA SER A 78 17.33 11.50 -1.23
C SER A 78 18.52 11.87 -0.35
N GLY A 79 19.71 11.97 -0.96
CA GLY A 79 20.94 12.45 -0.35
C GLY A 79 21.53 13.56 -1.21
#